data_AF-H3BHG6-F1
#
_entry.id   AF-H3BHG6-F1
#
_cell.length_a   1.000
_cell.length_b   1.000
_cell.length_c   1.000
_cell.angle_alpha   90.00
_cell.angle_beta   90.00
_cell.angle_gamma   90.00
#
_symmetry.space_group_name_H-M   'P 1'
#
loop_
_entity.id
_entity.type
_entity.pdbx_description
1 polymer ?
#
loop_
_entity_poly.entity_id
_entity_poly.type
_entity_poly.pdbx_seq_one_letter_code
_entity_poly.pdbx_strand_id
1 'polypeptide(L)'
;DTRSPAEYNISHIEGAVHVNPDSDGFQEFLQKLSSEECKDKKQVVCYCTVGYRSSKTGESLNRFLQSDAGQKLQESIKVYNLEGGLAKWANERKLMVNNEKDPVKTVHPYNSQWGLLLESEDFKELVSI
;
A
#
# COMPACT_ATOMS: atom_id res chain seq x y z
N ASP A 1 -0.72 2.34 -0.95
CA ASP A 1 -1.18 0.95 -1.09
C ASP A 1 -0.88 0.45 -2.49
N THR A 2 -0.22 -0.69 -2.65
CA THR A 2 0.17 -1.26 -3.96
C THR A 2 -0.59 -2.55 -4.30
N ARG A 3 -1.69 -2.84 -3.60
CA ARG A 3 -2.55 -4.00 -3.86
C ARG A 3 -3.50 -3.74 -5.04
N SER A 4 -4.23 -4.76 -5.47
CA SER A 4 -5.24 -4.59 -6.53
C SER A 4 -6.39 -3.68 -6.07
N PRO A 5 -7.19 -3.11 -7.00
CA PRO A 5 -8.40 -2.37 -6.64
C PRO A 5 -9.37 -3.19 -5.76
N ALA A 6 -9.54 -4.48 -6.07
CA ALA A 6 -10.42 -5.36 -5.30
C ALA A 6 -9.95 -5.50 -3.84
N GLU A 7 -8.64 -5.62 -3.61
CA GLU A 7 -8.08 -5.68 -2.26
C GLU A 7 -8.18 -4.34 -1.51
N TYR A 8 -7.94 -3.22 -2.20
CA TYR A 8 -8.00 -1.87 -1.63
C TYR A 8 -9.42 -1.49 -1.20
N ASN A 9 -10.41 -1.86 -2.00
CA ASN A 9 -11.82 -1.52 -1.77
C ASN A 9 -12.40 -2.18 -0.52
N ILE A 10 -11.93 -3.40 -0.17
CA ILE A 10 -12.36 -4.12 1.04
C ILE A 10 -11.82 -3.44 2.30
N SER A 11 -10.53 -3.14 2.31
CA SER A 11 -9.89 -2.46 3.45
C SER A 11 -8.57 -1.86 3.02
N HIS A 12 -8.14 -0.77 3.66
CA HIS A 12 -6.82 -0.15 3.51
C HIS A 12 -6.49 0.69 4.75
N ILE A 13 -5.25 1.16 4.87
CA ILE A 13 -4.86 2.11 5.92
C ILE A 13 -5.49 3.46 5.61
N GLU A 14 -6.11 4.11 6.60
CA GLU A 14 -6.75 5.41 6.42
C GLU A 14 -5.78 6.45 5.82
N GLY A 15 -6.22 7.16 4.79
CA GLY A 15 -5.41 8.16 4.08
C GLY A 15 -4.37 7.57 3.11
N ALA A 16 -4.34 6.25 2.91
CA ALA A 16 -3.48 5.64 1.91
C ALA A 16 -3.84 6.11 0.50
N VAL A 17 -2.83 6.35 -0.34
CA VAL A 17 -3.02 6.53 -1.77
C VAL A 17 -2.95 5.16 -2.44
N HIS A 18 -3.98 4.79 -3.20
CA HIS A 18 -3.97 3.58 -4.01
C HIS A 18 -3.11 3.77 -5.26
N VAL A 19 -2.18 2.84 -5.48
CA VAL A 19 -1.29 2.77 -6.63
C VAL A 19 -1.56 1.42 -7.30
N ASN A 20 -2.43 1.43 -8.31
CA ASN A 20 -2.81 0.22 -9.01
C ASN A 20 -1.60 -0.38 -9.74
N PRO A 21 -1.18 -1.62 -9.43
CA PRO A 21 -0.03 -2.26 -10.06
C PRO A 21 -0.27 -2.67 -11.52
N ASP A 22 -1.54 -2.81 -11.93
CA ASP A 22 -1.93 -3.29 -13.27
C ASP A 22 -2.24 -2.14 -14.26
N SER A 23 -1.97 -0.89 -13.87
CA SER A 23 -2.17 0.32 -14.70
C SER A 23 -0.99 1.28 -14.60
N ASP A 24 -1.12 2.47 -15.19
CA ASP A 24 -0.16 3.58 -15.04
C ASP A 24 -0.11 4.20 -13.64
N GLY A 25 -0.65 3.52 -12.62
CA GLY A 25 -0.80 4.03 -11.25
C GLY A 25 0.52 4.48 -10.62
N PHE A 26 1.64 3.86 -10.98
CA PHE A 26 2.97 4.32 -10.52
C PHE A 26 3.33 5.69 -11.11
N GLN A 27 3.05 5.94 -12.39
CA GLN A 27 3.31 7.25 -13.01
C GLN A 27 2.38 8.32 -12.45
N GLU A 28 1.10 8.01 -12.26
CA GLU A 28 0.15 8.91 -11.61
C GLU A 28 0.58 9.26 -10.18
N PHE A 29 1.11 8.27 -9.44
CA PHE A 29 1.67 8.49 -8.12
C PHE A 29 2.88 9.44 -8.16
N LEU A 30 3.81 9.27 -9.12
CA LEU A 30 4.96 10.17 -9.26
C LEU A 30 4.54 11.62 -9.57
N GLN A 31 3.51 11.80 -10.39
CA GLN A 31 2.94 13.11 -10.67
C GLN A 31 2.35 13.75 -9.41
N LYS A 32 1.57 13.00 -8.62
CA LYS A 32 1.04 13.45 -7.32
C LYS A 32 2.16 13.76 -6.33
N LEU A 33 3.20 12.94 -6.29
CA LEU A 33 4.34 13.12 -5.39
C LEU A 33 5.10 14.42 -5.70
N SER A 34 5.14 14.81 -6.97
CA SER A 34 5.77 16.05 -7.44
C SER A 34 4.87 17.28 -7.30
N SER A 35 3.63 17.13 -6.83
CA SER A 35 2.70 18.25 -6.62
C SER A 35 3.03 19.04 -5.37
N GLU A 36 2.62 20.32 -5.32
CA GLU A 36 2.82 21.18 -4.15
C GLU A 36 2.14 20.61 -2.89
N GLU A 37 1.07 19.82 -3.02
CA GLU A 37 0.39 19.16 -1.89
C GLU A 37 1.26 18.10 -1.19
N CYS A 38 2.27 17.57 -1.88
CA CYS A 38 3.18 16.55 -1.35
C CYS A 38 4.59 17.08 -1.07
N LYS A 39 4.83 18.39 -1.25
CA LYS A 39 6.15 19.01 -1.11
C LYS A 39 6.79 18.83 0.26
N ASP A 40 5.97 18.78 1.31
CA ASP A 40 6.43 18.58 2.69
C ASP A 40 6.43 17.10 3.13
N LYS A 41 6.01 16.16 2.28
CA LYS A 41 5.95 14.73 2.63
C LYS A 41 7.33 14.10 2.51
N LYS A 42 7.95 13.88 3.68
CA LYS A 42 9.32 13.37 3.76
C LYS A 42 9.44 11.85 3.72
N GLN A 43 8.33 11.13 3.86
CA GLN A 43 8.31 9.69 4.00
C GLN A 43 7.20 9.07 3.14
N VAL A 44 7.57 8.09 2.33
CA VAL A 44 6.66 7.26 1.55
C VAL A 44 6.73 5.85 2.12
N VAL A 45 5.60 5.33 2.58
CA VAL A 45 5.48 3.95 3.05
C VAL A 45 4.69 3.15 2.02
N CYS A 46 5.35 2.20 1.37
CA CYS A 46 4.74 1.24 0.48
C CYS A 46 4.28 0.02 1.28
N TYR A 47 3.09 -0.49 0.96
CA TYR A 47 2.63 -1.75 1.54
C TYR A 47 1.73 -2.49 0.55
N CYS A 48 1.77 -3.82 0.64
CA CYS A 48 0.80 -4.71 0.03
C CYS A 48 0.23 -5.65 1.10
N THR A 49 -0.32 -6.80 0.72
CA THR A 49 -0.90 -7.78 1.66
C THR A 49 0.14 -8.30 2.65
N VAL A 50 1.32 -8.69 2.16
CA VAL A 50 2.37 -9.37 2.94
C VAL A 50 3.76 -8.74 2.83
N GLY A 51 3.89 -7.67 2.04
CA GLY A 51 5.15 -6.91 1.89
C GLY A 51 6.00 -7.24 0.65
N TYR A 52 5.66 -8.27 -0.14
CA TYR A 52 6.45 -8.66 -1.34
C TYR A 52 6.26 -7.71 -2.53
N ARG A 53 5.02 -7.49 -3.00
CA ARG A 53 4.74 -6.55 -4.11
C ARG A 53 5.24 -5.13 -3.80
N SER A 54 5.04 -4.68 -2.56
CA SER A 54 5.43 -3.34 -2.14
C SER A 54 6.93 -3.15 -2.01
N SER A 55 7.72 -4.21 -1.79
CA SER A 55 9.19 -4.09 -1.85
C SER A 55 9.64 -3.73 -3.27
N LYS A 56 9.08 -4.37 -4.29
CA LYS A 56 9.36 -4.05 -5.70
C LYS A 56 8.94 -2.62 -6.06
N THR A 57 7.78 -2.18 -5.57
CA THR A 57 7.35 -0.78 -5.76
C THR A 57 8.31 0.20 -5.08
N GLY A 58 8.75 -0.10 -3.86
CA GLY A 58 9.74 0.71 -3.14
C GLY A 58 11.08 0.80 -3.88
N GLU A 59 11.56 -0.31 -4.43
CA GLU A 59 12.77 -0.34 -5.28
C GLU A 59 12.61 0.50 -6.55
N SER A 60 11.46 0.40 -7.23
CA SER A 60 11.16 1.21 -8.42
C SER A 60 11.11 2.71 -8.08
N LEU A 61 10.53 3.07 -6.92
CA LEU A 61 10.52 4.45 -6.46
C LEU A 61 11.93 4.96 -6.13
N ASN A 62 12.74 4.16 -5.43
CA ASN A 62 14.14 4.51 -5.17
C ASN A 62 14.94 4.71 -6.46
N ARG A 63 14.76 3.83 -7.46
CA ARG A 63 15.40 3.98 -8.78
C ARG A 63 14.96 5.27 -9.47
N PHE A 64 13.68 5.63 -9.40
CA PHE A 64 13.19 6.91 -9.93
C PHE A 64 13.83 8.10 -9.21
N LEU A 65 13.87 8.08 -7.86
CA LEU A 65 14.47 9.17 -7.07
C LEU A 65 15.95 9.38 -7.39
N GLN A 66 16.67 8.31 -7.77
CA GLN A 66 18.08 8.39 -8.19
C GLN A 66 18.29 8.87 -9.64
N SER A 67 17.22 8.99 -10.43
CA SER A 67 17.29 9.49 -11.81
C SER A 67 17.29 11.02 -11.86
N ASP A 68 17.70 11.60 -12.98
CA ASP A 68 17.68 13.07 -13.19
C ASP A 68 16.29 13.69 -12.97
N ALA A 69 15.22 12.95 -13.30
CA ALA A 69 13.84 13.39 -13.09
C ALA A 69 13.42 13.39 -11.61
N GLY A 70 14.03 12.53 -10.79
CA GLY A 70 13.72 12.35 -9.37
C GLY A 70 14.68 13.06 -8.42
N GLN A 71 15.83 13.55 -8.90
CA GLN A 71 16.91 14.11 -8.08
C GLN A 71 16.44 15.25 -7.15
N LYS A 72 15.52 16.11 -7.62
CA LYS A 72 14.93 17.18 -6.79
C LYS A 72 14.11 16.66 -5.61
N LEU A 73 13.50 15.49 -5.77
CA LEU A 73 12.70 14.83 -4.74
C LEU A 73 13.57 13.96 -3.82
N GLN A 74 14.73 13.49 -4.30
CA GLN A 74 15.62 12.57 -3.58
C GLN A 74 16.04 13.08 -2.20
N GLU A 75 16.32 14.38 -2.07
CA GLU A 75 16.76 14.97 -0.79
C GLU A 75 15.65 15.00 0.26
N SER A 76 14.39 15.06 -0.20
CA SER A 76 13.23 15.22 0.68
C SER A 76 12.53 13.90 1.00
N ILE A 77 12.62 12.89 0.13
CA ILE A 77 11.81 11.68 0.21
C ILE A 77 12.61 10.47 0.68
N LYS A 78 12.11 9.81 1.73
CA LYS A 78 12.57 8.50 2.17
C LYS A 78 11.52 7.43 1.88
N VAL A 79 11.94 6.33 1.27
CA VAL A 79 11.04 5.22 0.90
C VAL A 79 11.19 4.08 1.90
N TYR A 80 10.06 3.58 2.39
CA TYR A 80 9.97 2.47 3.33
C TYR A 80 9.00 1.41 2.81
N ASN A 81 9.23 0.15 3.19
CA ASN A 81 8.28 -0.93 3.01
C ASN A 81 7.67 -1.28 4.37
N LEU A 82 6.35 -1.40 4.45
CA LEU A 82 5.68 -1.82 5.68
C LEU A 82 5.94 -3.30 5.93
N GLU A 83 6.68 -3.59 7.00
CA GLU A 83 7.01 -4.95 7.40
C GLU A 83 5.73 -5.76 7.65
N GLY A 84 5.63 -6.94 7.04
CA GLY A 84 4.46 -7.82 7.16
C GLY A 84 3.19 -7.33 6.43
N GLY A 85 3.24 -6.17 5.78
CA GLY A 85 2.14 -5.62 4.99
C GLY A 85 0.85 -5.38 5.80
N LEU A 86 -0.27 -5.32 5.09
CA LEU A 86 -1.58 -5.11 5.72
C LEU A 86 -2.02 -6.31 6.58
N ALA A 87 -1.56 -7.53 6.27
CA ALA A 87 -1.88 -8.70 7.08
C ALA A 87 -1.35 -8.57 8.53
N LYS A 88 -0.06 -8.21 8.70
CA LYS A 88 0.51 -7.95 10.03
C LYS A 88 -0.18 -6.76 10.71
N TRP A 89 -0.43 -5.69 9.97
CA TRP A 89 -1.16 -4.51 10.48
C TRP A 89 -2.53 -4.88 11.06
N ALA A 90 -3.27 -5.75 10.35
CA ALA A 90 -4.57 -6.24 10.77
C ALA A 90 -4.46 -7.18 11.99
N ASN A 91 -3.51 -8.12 12.00
CA ASN A 91 -3.26 -9.00 13.16
C ASN A 91 -2.90 -8.19 14.42
N GLU A 92 -2.20 -7.06 14.25
CA GLU A 92 -1.91 -6.09 15.33
C GLU A 92 -3.12 -5.24 15.74
N ARG A 93 -4.31 -5.50 15.16
CA ARG A 93 -5.59 -4.82 15.44
C ARG A 93 -5.55 -3.32 15.22
N LYS A 94 -4.74 -2.86 14.28
CA LYS A 94 -4.65 -1.45 13.91
C LYS A 94 -5.82 -1.05 13.01
N LEU A 95 -6.17 0.24 13.03
CA LEU A 95 -7.28 0.78 12.27
C LEU A 95 -7.08 0.58 10.76
N MET A 96 -8.13 0.13 10.10
CA MET A 96 -8.28 0.05 8.66
C MET A 96 -9.66 0.57 8.29
N VAL A 97 -9.81 1.05 7.06
CA VAL A 97 -11.07 1.58 6.54
C VAL A 97 -11.39 1.00 5.16
N ASN A 98 -12.67 0.98 4.79
CA ASN A 98 -13.08 0.74 3.41
C ASN A 98 -13.09 2.07 2.60
N ASN A 99 -13.55 2.04 1.35
CA ASN A 99 -13.67 3.25 0.53
C ASN A 99 -14.68 4.28 1.04
N GLU A 100 -15.66 3.86 1.83
CA GLU A 100 -16.66 4.73 2.47
C GLU A 100 -16.08 5.39 3.74
N LYS A 101 -14.84 5.07 4.09
CA LYS A 101 -14.11 5.48 5.31
C LYS A 101 -14.67 4.87 6.59
N ASP A 102 -15.47 3.83 6.48
CA ASP A 102 -15.96 3.10 7.64
C ASP A 102 -14.86 2.18 8.18
N PRO A 103 -14.69 2.11 9.52
CA PRO A 103 -13.76 1.17 10.13
C PRO A 103 -14.10 -0.27 9.77
N VAL A 104 -13.11 -1.01 9.28
CA VAL A 104 -13.24 -2.42 8.93
C VAL A 104 -12.18 -3.25 9.64
N LYS A 105 -12.53 -4.49 9.94
CA LYS A 105 -11.61 -5.49 10.49
C LYS A 105 -11.16 -6.50 9.46
N THR A 106 -11.80 -6.57 8.29
CA THR A 106 -11.52 -7.62 7.30
C THR A 106 -10.37 -7.24 6.39
N VAL A 107 -9.60 -8.23 5.94
CA VAL A 107 -8.55 -8.05 4.92
C VAL A 107 -8.84 -9.01 3.79
N HIS A 108 -8.82 -8.50 2.55
CA HIS A 108 -8.92 -9.38 1.38
C HIS A 108 -7.77 -10.40 1.38
N PRO A 109 -8.05 -11.71 1.48
CA PRO A 109 -7.03 -12.73 1.37
C PRO A 109 -6.64 -12.80 -0.10
N TYR A 110 -5.54 -12.16 -0.50
CA TYR A 110 -5.06 -12.13 -1.89
C TYR A 110 -5.23 -13.47 -2.63
N ASN A 111 -4.98 -14.58 -1.92
CA ASN A 111 -5.52 -15.90 -2.23
C ASN A 111 -5.65 -16.75 -0.94
N SER A 112 -6.19 -17.97 -1.05
CA SER A 112 -6.40 -18.89 0.08
C SER A 112 -5.12 -19.21 0.86
N GLN A 113 -3.98 -19.34 0.18
CA GLN A 113 -2.68 -19.64 0.81
C GLN A 113 -2.18 -18.48 1.65
N TRP A 114 -2.36 -17.24 1.21
CA TRP A 114 -2.01 -16.05 2.00
C TRP A 114 -3.03 -15.74 3.10
N GLY A 115 -4.28 -16.18 2.94
CA GLY A 115 -5.28 -16.14 4.01
C GLY A 115 -4.87 -16.90 5.27
N LEU A 116 -3.94 -17.87 5.18
CA LEU A 116 -3.39 -18.57 6.35
C LEU A 116 -2.54 -17.69 7.27
N LEU A 117 -2.02 -16.55 6.79
CA LEU A 117 -1.25 -15.61 7.60
C LEU A 117 -2.13 -14.68 8.46
N LEU A 118 -3.46 -14.72 8.27
CA LEU A 118 -4.42 -13.96 9.05
C LEU A 118 -4.83 -14.79 10.27
N GLU A 119 -4.61 -14.26 11.47
CA GLU A 119 -4.67 -15.03 12.72
C GLU A 119 -6.11 -15.28 13.23
N SER A 120 -7.12 -14.59 12.68
CA SER A 120 -8.52 -14.75 13.13
C SER A 120 -9.54 -14.81 12.00
N GLU A 121 -10.71 -15.37 12.28
CA GLU A 121 -11.87 -15.41 11.38
C GLU A 121 -12.37 -14.01 11.03
N ASP A 122 -12.25 -13.03 11.96
CA ASP A 122 -12.59 -11.62 11.73
C ASP A 122 -11.76 -10.95 10.61
N PHE A 123 -10.61 -11.55 10.26
CA PHE A 123 -9.70 -11.04 9.25
C PHE A 123 -9.82 -11.78 7.91
N LYS A 124 -10.55 -12.90 7.85
CA LYS A 124 -10.69 -13.76 6.67
C LYS A 124 -12.09 -13.64 6.08
N GLU A 125 -12.33 -12.66 5.23
CA GLU A 125 -13.52 -12.68 4.38
C GLU A 125 -13.14 -12.64 2.90
N LEU A 126 -13.82 -13.50 2.14
CA LEU A 126 -13.69 -13.77 0.69
C LEU A 126 -12.71 -14.88 0.28
N VAL A 127 -12.89 -16.09 0.80
CA VAL A 127 -12.48 -17.34 0.10
C VAL A 127 -13.69 -18.13 -0.42
N SER A 128 -14.91 -17.59 -0.31
CA SER A 128 -16.14 -18.28 -0.72
C SER A 128 -16.77 -17.61 -1.94
N ILE A 129 -16.21 -17.86 -3.13
CA ILE A 129 -16.96 -17.91 -4.40
C ILE A 129 -16.43 -19.08 -5.21
#